data_AF-A0A0T9UVJ2-F1
#
_entry.id   AF-A0A0T9UVJ2-F1
#
_cell.length_a   1.000
_cell.length_b   1.000
_cell.length_c   1.000
_cell.angle_alpha   90.00
_cell.angle_beta   90.00
_cell.angle_gamma   90.00
#
_symmetry.space_group_name_H-M   'P 1'
#
loop_
_entity.id
_entity.type
_entity.pdbx_description
1 polymer ?
#
loop_
_entity_poly.entity_id
_entity_poly.type
_entity_poly.pdbx_seq_one_letter_code
_entity_poly.pdbx_strand_id
1 'polypeptide(L)'
;MTNKYFALLTHIGATKLANATALGTRLEITHMAVGDGGGTLPTPDPAQTQLVNEQRRAALNSLSIDPSNPRQMIAQQIIPETEGGWWIREIGLLNKAGELIAIANCPESYKPKMQEGSGRTQLIRMIFMVAACSGNRCGTARGISPRMVVISIADIGSDFRQA
;
A
#
# COMPACT_ATOMS: atom_id res chain seq x y z
N MET A 1 -4.23 7.28 21.98
CA MET A 1 -5.06 6.38 21.15
C MET A 1 -4.15 5.79 20.09
N THR A 2 -3.68 4.56 20.27
CA THR A 2 -2.84 3.88 19.26
C THR A 2 -3.76 3.51 18.10
N ASN A 3 -3.53 4.06 16.91
CA ASN A 3 -4.28 3.65 15.72
C ASN A 3 -4.02 2.15 15.51
N LYS A 4 -5.07 1.33 15.66
CA LYS A 4 -4.97 -0.14 15.51
C LYS A 4 -4.52 -0.52 14.09
N TYR A 5 -4.84 0.33 13.11
CA TYR A 5 -4.45 0.19 11.72
C TYR A 5 -3.73 1.46 11.26
N PHE A 6 -2.55 1.27 10.67
CA PHE A 6 -1.69 2.32 10.17
C PHE A 6 -0.82 1.78 9.05
N ALA A 7 -0.24 2.68 8.27
CA ALA A 7 0.85 2.33 7.40
C ALA A 7 2.05 3.19 7.70
N LEU A 8 3.20 2.68 7.25
CA LEU A 8 4.46 3.37 7.34
C LEU A 8 5.27 3.11 6.08
N LEU A 9 6.26 3.98 5.89
CA LEU A 9 7.31 3.77 4.89
C LEU A 9 8.43 2.97 5.54
N THR A 10 8.95 2.01 4.81
CA THR A 10 10.17 1.31 5.21
C THR A 10 11.37 2.25 5.12
N HIS A 11 12.50 1.89 5.73
CA HIS A 11 13.75 2.64 5.58
C HIS A 11 14.15 2.79 4.10
N ILE A 12 13.93 1.74 3.30
CA ILE A 12 14.19 1.75 1.87
C ILE A 12 13.24 2.73 1.18
N GLY A 13 11.94 2.63 1.46
CA GLY A 13 10.93 3.50 0.89
C GLY A 13 11.14 4.97 1.24
N ALA A 14 11.48 5.29 2.48
CA ALA A 14 11.80 6.64 2.91
C ALA A 14 13.01 7.20 2.16
N THR A 15 14.06 6.38 1.97
CA THR A 15 15.27 6.77 1.21
C THR A 15 14.95 7.03 -0.26
N LYS A 16 14.20 6.13 -0.90
CA LYS A 16 13.79 6.28 -2.30
C LYS A 16 12.86 7.47 -2.49
N LEU A 17 11.97 7.72 -1.52
CA LEU A 17 11.08 8.86 -1.51
C LEU A 17 11.86 10.17 -1.41
N ALA A 18 12.85 10.23 -0.52
CA ALA A 18 13.74 11.38 -0.39
C ALA A 18 14.50 11.65 -1.70
N ASN A 19 15.03 10.60 -2.34
CA ASN A 19 15.72 10.72 -3.63
C ASN A 19 14.79 11.17 -4.76
N ALA A 20 13.59 10.60 -4.87
CA ALA A 20 12.59 10.98 -5.85
C ALA A 20 12.19 12.46 -5.67
N THR A 21 11.99 12.87 -4.42
CA THR A 21 11.70 14.27 -4.07
C THR A 21 12.85 15.21 -4.46
N ALA A 22 14.10 14.84 -4.17
CA ALA A 22 15.27 15.65 -4.48
C ALA A 22 15.50 15.78 -6.00
N LEU A 23 15.21 14.72 -6.76
CA LEU A 23 15.33 14.70 -8.22
C LEU A 23 14.10 15.30 -8.92
N GLY A 24 13.02 15.61 -8.19
CA GLY A 24 11.75 16.00 -8.78
C GLY A 24 11.09 14.88 -9.59
N THR A 25 11.49 13.63 -9.35
CA THR A 25 10.96 12.45 -10.03
C THR A 25 9.90 11.76 -9.18
N ARG A 26 9.11 10.90 -9.82
CA ARG A 26 8.08 10.13 -9.13
C ARG A 26 8.69 8.88 -8.51
N LEU A 27 8.26 8.53 -7.30
CA LEU A 27 8.56 7.23 -6.72
C LEU A 27 7.95 6.12 -7.59
N GLU A 28 8.80 5.26 -8.16
CA GLU A 28 8.36 4.15 -8.99
C GLU A 28 7.88 2.99 -8.11
N ILE A 29 6.57 2.78 -8.10
CA ILE A 29 5.94 1.60 -7.52
C ILE A 29 5.38 0.79 -8.67
N THR A 30 5.69 -0.49 -8.70
CA THR A 30 5.29 -1.37 -9.82
C THR A 30 4.40 -2.50 -9.37
N HIS A 31 4.58 -2.98 -8.13
CA HIS A 31 3.84 -4.10 -7.60
C HIS A 31 3.21 -3.74 -6.26
N MET A 32 2.09 -4.39 -5.98
CA MET A 32 1.48 -4.39 -4.66
C MET A 32 1.33 -5.83 -4.23
N ALA A 33 1.80 -6.11 -3.02
CA ALA A 33 1.69 -7.39 -2.39
C ALA A 33 0.70 -7.33 -1.23
N VAL A 34 0.05 -8.44 -0.98
CA VAL A 34 -0.98 -8.60 0.03
C VAL A 34 -0.69 -9.87 0.80
N GLY A 35 -0.84 -9.80 2.12
CA GLY A 35 -0.55 -10.89 3.02
C GLY A 35 -1.59 -11.05 4.11
N ASP A 36 -1.58 -12.23 4.72
CA ASP A 36 -2.45 -12.60 5.84
C ASP A 36 -1.74 -12.50 7.20
N GLY A 37 -0.50 -12.00 7.23
CA GLY A 37 0.28 -11.84 8.46
C GLY A 37 0.56 -13.15 9.21
N GLY A 38 0.49 -14.30 8.53
CA GLY A 38 0.70 -15.61 9.13
C GLY A 38 -0.41 -16.02 10.09
N GLY A 39 -1.63 -15.51 9.90
CA GLY A 39 -2.75 -15.82 10.78
C GLY A 39 -2.82 -14.95 12.04
N THR A 40 -1.99 -13.90 12.15
CA THR A 40 -2.15 -12.82 13.14
C THR A 40 -2.13 -11.44 12.48
N LEU A 41 -2.59 -10.38 13.16
CA LEU A 41 -2.48 -9.01 12.64
C LEU A 41 -1.04 -8.53 12.84
N PRO A 42 -0.24 -8.37 11.76
CA PRO A 42 1.14 -7.97 11.90
C PRO A 42 1.20 -6.49 12.29
N THR A 43 2.22 -6.13 13.08
CA THR A 43 2.53 -4.73 13.36
C THR A 43 3.55 -4.27 12.32
N PRO A 44 3.22 -3.30 11.46
CA PRO A 44 4.16 -2.77 10.48
C PRO A 44 5.42 -2.24 11.17
N ASP A 45 6.60 -2.60 10.65
CA ASP A 45 7.92 -2.14 11.11
C ASP A 45 8.68 -1.47 9.94
N PRO A 46 9.25 -0.26 10.12
CA PRO A 46 10.06 0.40 9.09
C PRO A 46 11.29 -0.41 8.64
N ALA A 47 11.79 -1.33 9.45
CA ALA A 47 12.89 -2.22 9.08
C ALA A 47 12.47 -3.41 8.21
N GLN A 48 11.17 -3.64 8.00
CA GLN A 48 10.70 -4.73 7.13
C GLN A 48 11.14 -4.52 5.68
N THR A 49 11.67 -5.58 5.10
CA THR A 49 12.01 -5.68 3.68
C THR A 49 10.99 -6.49 2.89
N GLN A 50 10.13 -7.24 3.58
CA GLN A 50 9.11 -8.11 3.03
C GLN A 50 7.90 -8.20 3.98
N LEU A 51 6.76 -8.64 3.45
CA LEU A 51 5.56 -8.99 4.23
C LEU A 51 5.85 -10.19 5.14
N VAL A 52 5.10 -10.31 6.24
CA VAL A 52 5.24 -11.44 7.17
C VAL A 52 4.84 -12.75 6.50
N ASN A 53 3.70 -12.74 5.80
CA ASN A 53 3.28 -13.86 4.97
C ASN A 53 2.58 -13.35 3.71
N GLU A 54 3.34 -13.28 2.62
CA GLU A 54 2.83 -12.83 1.32
C GLU A 54 1.95 -13.92 0.69
N GLN A 55 0.68 -13.58 0.45
CA GLN A 55 -0.28 -14.46 -0.21
C GLN A 55 -0.39 -14.16 -1.71
N ARG A 56 -0.25 -12.89 -2.08
CA ARG A 56 -0.34 -12.44 -3.46
C ARG A 56 0.62 -11.29 -3.72
N ARG A 57 1.25 -11.30 -4.89
CA ARG A 57 1.96 -10.15 -5.47
C ARG A 57 1.55 -10.00 -6.91
N ALA A 58 1.07 -8.82 -7.29
CA ALA A 58 0.83 -8.50 -8.69
C ALA A 58 1.21 -7.05 -9.01
N ALA A 59 1.32 -6.77 -10.31
CA ALA A 59 1.55 -5.42 -10.79
C ALA A 59 0.37 -4.51 -10.44
N LEU A 60 0.66 -3.23 -10.24
CA LEU A 60 -0.37 -2.21 -10.07
C LEU A 60 -1.17 -2.04 -11.37
N ASN A 61 -2.49 -1.97 -11.26
CA ASN A 61 -3.36 -1.64 -12.38
C ASN A 61 -3.31 -0.14 -12.70
N SER A 62 -3.19 0.70 -11.68
CA SER A 62 -3.08 2.14 -11.84
C SER A 62 -2.21 2.73 -10.74
N LEU A 63 -1.35 3.65 -11.13
CA LEU A 63 -0.56 4.48 -10.22
C LEU A 63 -0.74 5.93 -10.65
N SER A 64 -1.63 6.67 -9.98
CA SER A 64 -1.92 8.08 -10.27
C SER A 64 -1.54 8.98 -9.08
N ILE A 65 -1.33 10.26 -9.36
CA ILE A 65 -1.17 11.29 -8.34
C ILE A 65 -2.52 11.99 -8.26
N ASP A 66 -3.00 12.29 -7.06
CA ASP A 66 -4.23 13.05 -6.89
C ASP A 66 -4.06 14.44 -7.54
N PRO A 67 -4.92 14.82 -8.51
CA PRO A 67 -4.83 16.14 -9.14
C PRO A 67 -5.06 17.29 -8.15
N SER A 68 -5.83 17.06 -7.08
CA SER A 68 -6.06 18.05 -6.03
C SER A 68 -4.88 18.14 -5.05
N ASN A 69 -4.12 17.06 -4.91
CA ASN A 69 -2.99 16.96 -4.01
C ASN A 69 -1.80 16.29 -4.71
N PRO A 70 -0.88 17.05 -5.33
CA PRO A 70 0.29 16.47 -6.03
C PRO A 70 1.23 15.70 -5.10
N ARG A 71 1.03 15.82 -3.79
CA ARG A 71 1.73 15.07 -2.73
C ARG A 71 1.07 13.74 -2.40
N GLN A 72 -0.11 13.42 -2.94
CA GLN A 72 -0.79 12.15 -2.67
C GLN A 72 -0.66 11.24 -3.89
N MET A 73 -0.16 10.05 -3.65
CA MET A 73 -0.06 9.02 -4.67
C MET A 73 -1.06 7.91 -4.37
N ILE A 74 -1.77 7.50 -5.42
CA ILE A 74 -2.83 6.49 -5.36
C ILE A 74 -2.33 5.28 -6.14
N ALA A 75 -2.02 4.21 -5.42
CA ALA A 75 -1.68 2.91 -5.98
C ALA A 75 -2.91 2.01 -5.93
N GLN A 76 -3.31 1.47 -7.08
CA GLN A 76 -4.46 0.59 -7.19
C GLN A 76 -4.08 -0.76 -7.79
N GLN A 77 -4.62 -1.81 -7.20
CA GLN A 77 -4.55 -3.16 -7.72
C GLN A 77 -5.94 -3.78 -7.70
N ILE A 78 -6.27 -4.53 -8.73
CA ILE A 78 -7.48 -5.34 -8.82
C ILE A 78 -7.08 -6.79 -8.55
N ILE A 79 -7.72 -7.39 -7.56
CA ILE A 79 -7.65 -8.82 -7.26
C ILE A 79 -8.86 -9.48 -7.92
N PRO A 80 -8.65 -10.32 -8.96
CA PRO A 80 -9.75 -11.02 -9.61
C PRO A 80 -10.39 -12.03 -8.67
N GLU A 81 -11.62 -12.45 -8.98
CA GLU A 81 -12.33 -13.48 -8.22
C GLU A 81 -11.67 -14.87 -8.25
N THR A 82 -10.82 -15.12 -9.25
CA THR A 82 -10.02 -16.36 -9.38
C THR A 82 -8.97 -16.49 -8.29
N GLU A 83 -8.59 -15.37 -7.66
CA GLU A 83 -7.59 -15.33 -6.61
C GLU A 83 -8.23 -14.89 -5.28
N GLY A 84 -8.01 -15.69 -4.24
CA GLY A 84 -8.66 -15.58 -2.95
C GLY A 84 -8.52 -16.86 -2.14
N GLY A 85 -9.35 -17.02 -1.11
CA GLY A 85 -9.26 -18.10 -0.14
C GLY A 85 -8.33 -17.78 1.03
N TRP A 86 -7.99 -16.50 1.23
CA TRP A 86 -7.04 -16.03 2.24
C TRP A 86 -7.48 -14.70 2.85
N TRP A 87 -6.95 -14.40 4.02
CA TRP A 87 -7.24 -13.17 4.75
C TRP A 87 -6.29 -12.05 4.34
N ILE A 88 -6.82 -10.85 4.18
CA ILE A 88 -6.06 -9.63 3.95
C ILE A 88 -5.85 -8.96 5.30
N ARG A 89 -4.58 -8.85 5.72
CA ARG A 89 -4.20 -8.25 7.00
C ARG A 89 -3.03 -7.28 6.87
N GLU A 90 -2.20 -7.50 5.86
CA GLU A 90 -1.09 -6.62 5.50
C GLU A 90 -1.04 -6.37 4.01
N ILE A 91 -0.60 -5.17 3.65
CA ILE A 91 -0.44 -4.72 2.28
C ILE A 91 0.92 -4.03 2.17
N GLY A 92 1.66 -4.42 1.14
CA GLY A 92 2.97 -3.88 0.81
C GLY A 92 2.99 -3.26 -0.58
N LEU A 93 3.71 -2.15 -0.74
CA LEU A 93 4.03 -1.57 -2.05
C LEU A 93 5.47 -1.85 -2.39
N LEU A 94 5.72 -2.37 -3.60
CA LEU A 94 7.06 -2.71 -4.06
C LEU A 94 7.42 -1.97 -5.34
N ASN A 95 8.71 -1.65 -5.46
CA ASN A 95 9.25 -1.07 -6.68
C ASN A 95 9.66 -2.14 -7.71
N LYS A 96 10.23 -1.72 -8.84
CA LYS A 96 10.67 -2.61 -9.92
C LYS A 96 11.77 -3.59 -9.49
N ALA A 97 12.57 -3.21 -8.51
CA ALA A 97 13.62 -4.06 -7.93
C ALA A 97 13.07 -5.06 -6.89
N GLY A 98 11.76 -5.02 -6.59
CA GLY A 98 11.17 -5.86 -5.54
C GLY A 98 11.46 -5.37 -4.13
N GLU A 99 11.92 -4.13 -3.96
CA GLU A 99 12.14 -3.53 -2.64
C GLU A 99 10.80 -3.05 -2.06
N LEU A 100 10.53 -3.41 -0.80
CA LEU A 100 9.34 -2.95 -0.08
C LEU A 100 9.50 -1.46 0.27
N ILE A 101 8.60 -0.64 -0.25
CA ILE A 101 8.58 0.82 -0.09
C ILE A 101 7.69 1.22 1.07
N ALA A 102 6.48 0.68 1.11
CA ALA A 102 5.51 0.97 2.15
C ALA A 102 4.88 -0.32 2.63
N ILE A 103 4.57 -0.37 3.92
CA ILE A 103 3.85 -1.47 4.55
C ILE A 103 2.73 -0.92 5.40
N ALA A 104 1.61 -1.61 5.35
CA ALA A 104 0.40 -1.21 6.02
C ALA A 104 -0.32 -2.42 6.60
N ASN A 105 -0.89 -2.26 7.78
CA ASN A 105 -1.83 -3.24 8.31
C ASN A 105 -3.27 -2.76 8.07
N CYS A 106 -4.16 -3.71 7.85
CA CYS A 106 -5.58 -3.45 7.63
C CYS A 106 -6.42 -4.36 8.54
N PRO A 107 -7.69 -3.99 8.81
CA PRO A 107 -8.61 -4.92 9.45
C PRO A 107 -8.69 -6.22 8.64
N GLU A 108 -8.86 -7.33 9.36
CA GLU A 108 -8.96 -8.66 8.77
C GLU A 108 -10.12 -8.69 7.77
N SER A 109 -9.79 -8.75 6.49
CA SER A 109 -10.76 -8.80 5.41
C SER A 109 -10.61 -10.12 4.67
N TYR A 110 -11.67 -10.91 4.60
CA TYR A 110 -11.62 -12.17 3.88
C TYR A 110 -11.87 -11.96 2.39
N LYS A 111 -10.96 -12.45 1.55
CA LYS A 111 -11.14 -12.47 0.09
C LYS A 111 -11.63 -13.86 -0.33
N PRO A 112 -12.95 -14.05 -0.56
CA PRO A 112 -13.45 -15.33 -1.06
C PRO A 112 -12.96 -15.60 -2.49
N LYS A 113 -12.73 -16.88 -2.78
CA LYS A 113 -12.44 -17.37 -4.14
C LYS A 113 -13.72 -17.77 -4.85
N MET A 114 -13.72 -17.73 -6.18
CA MET A 114 -14.88 -18.10 -7.01
C MET A 114 -15.46 -19.49 -6.67
N GLN A 115 -14.60 -20.46 -6.36
CA GLN A 115 -14.99 -21.83 -5.99
C GLN A 115 -15.83 -21.92 -4.71
N GLU A 116 -15.81 -20.90 -3.86
CA GLU A 116 -16.60 -20.82 -2.64
C GLU A 116 -18.02 -20.27 -2.90
N GLY A 117 -18.39 -20.06 -4.17
CA GLY A 117 -19.71 -19.55 -4.56
C GLY A 117 -19.92 -18.06 -4.28
N SER A 118 -18.90 -17.37 -3.76
CA SER A 118 -18.91 -15.93 -3.48
C SER A 118 -17.66 -15.25 -4.05
N GLY A 119 -17.24 -15.63 -5.26
CA GLY A 119 -16.16 -14.94 -5.96
C GLY A 119 -16.46 -13.45 -6.07
N ARG A 120 -15.55 -12.61 -5.56
CA ARG A 120 -15.64 -11.15 -5.70
C ARG A 120 -14.37 -10.63 -6.33
N THR A 121 -14.50 -9.68 -7.25
CA THR A 121 -13.34 -8.91 -7.68
C THR A 121 -13.14 -7.79 -6.68
N GLN A 122 -11.95 -7.67 -6.08
CA GLN A 122 -11.66 -6.64 -5.08
C GLN A 122 -10.66 -5.63 -5.62
N LEU A 123 -11.00 -4.35 -5.53
CA LEU A 123 -10.09 -3.24 -5.76
C LEU A 123 -9.42 -2.88 -4.43
N ILE A 124 -8.10 -3.03 -4.38
CA ILE A 124 -7.29 -2.49 -3.30
C ILE A 124 -6.72 -1.17 -3.77
N ARG A 125 -7.03 -0.10 -3.02
CA ARG A 125 -6.51 1.24 -3.22
C ARG A 125 -5.69 1.63 -1.99
N MET A 126 -4.43 1.95 -2.21
CA MET A 126 -3.53 2.47 -1.19
C MET A 126 -3.13 3.89 -1.58
N ILE A 127 -3.61 4.85 -0.81
CA ILE A 127 -3.30 6.27 -0.97
C ILE A 127 -2.24 6.60 0.07
N PHE A 128 -1.11 7.16 -0.33
CA PHE A 128 -0.08 7.59 0.62
C PHE A 128 0.42 8.98 0.28
N MET A 129 0.76 9.74 1.32
CA MET A 129 1.27 11.10 1.18
C MET A 129 2.79 11.12 1.11
N VAL A 130 3.29 11.64 -0.01
CA VAL A 130 4.66 12.07 -0.27
C VAL A 130 4.83 13.48 0.29
N ALA A 131 5.07 13.59 1.60
CA ALA A 131 5.42 14.88 2.19
C ALA A 131 6.91 15.17 1.93
N ALA A 132 7.18 15.98 0.90
CA ALA A 132 8.44 16.69 0.79
C ALA A 132 8.52 17.75 1.90
N CYS A 133 9.50 17.65 2.79
CA CYS A 133 9.78 18.72 3.74
C CYS A 133 10.41 19.89 2.97
N SER A 134 9.58 20.84 2.52
CA SER A 134 10.05 22.15 2.05
C SER A 134 10.31 23.03 3.28
N GLY A 135 11.58 23.13 3.69
CA GLY A 135 12.03 23.98 4.78
C GLY A 135 13.11 23.35 5.66
N ASN A 136 13.83 24.21 6.39
CA ASN A 136 15.11 23.99 7.09
C ASN A 136 15.11 22.96 8.24
N ARG A 137 14.15 22.02 8.27
CA ARG A 137 14.05 20.91 9.24
C ARG A 137 14.42 19.54 8.65
N CYS A 138 14.94 19.51 7.42
CA CYS A 138 15.39 18.31 6.71
C CYS A 138 16.80 17.86 7.14
N GLY A 139 17.00 17.66 8.45
CA GLY A 139 18.28 17.18 9.01
C GLY A 139 18.15 15.96 9.91
N THR A 140 16.93 15.49 10.17
CA THR A 140 16.71 14.32 11.02
C THR A 140 15.75 13.36 10.35
N ALA A 141 16.07 12.06 10.40
CA ALA A 141 15.27 10.95 9.88
C ALA A 141 13.82 10.87 10.45
N ARG A 142 13.44 11.79 11.35
CA ARG A 142 12.10 12.00 11.89
C ARG A 142 11.20 12.95 11.06
N GLY A 143 11.73 13.62 10.03
CA GLY A 143 11.01 14.65 9.27
C GLY A 143 10.10 14.15 8.13
N ILE A 144 10.27 12.91 7.68
CA ILE A 144 9.51 12.29 6.59
C ILE A 144 8.54 11.27 7.20
N SER A 145 7.60 11.74 8.01
CA SER A 145 6.49 10.90 8.46
C SER A 145 5.44 10.88 7.35
N PRO A 146 5.13 9.73 6.70
CA PRO A 146 3.96 9.63 5.84
C PRO A 146 2.73 9.86 6.72
N ARG A 147 2.17 11.08 6.72
CA ARG A 147 1.16 11.45 7.72
C ARG A 147 -0.22 10.83 7.46
N MET A 148 -0.42 10.19 6.32
CA MET A 148 -1.66 9.48 6.05
C MET A 148 -1.44 8.47 4.94
N VAL A 149 -1.69 7.20 5.28
CA VAL A 149 -1.91 6.17 4.27
C VAL A 149 -3.33 5.67 4.47
N VAL A 150 -4.17 5.88 3.48
CA VAL A 150 -5.53 5.36 3.48
C VAL A 150 -5.53 4.11 2.63
N ILE A 151 -5.88 3.00 3.25
CA ILE A 151 -6.16 1.74 2.55
C ILE A 151 -7.67 1.65 2.39
N SER A 152 -8.12 1.36 1.18
CA SER A 152 -9.50 1.05 0.90
C SER A 152 -9.56 -0.24 0.10
N ILE A 153 -10.30 -1.21 0.61
CA ILE A 153 -10.61 -2.46 -0.10
C ILE A 153 -12.09 -2.38 -0.45
N ALA A 154 -12.40 -2.38 -1.73
CA ALA A 154 -13.77 -2.29 -2.22
C ALA A 154 -14.06 -3.47 -3.15
N ASP A 155 -15.25 -4.06 -3.05
CA ASP A 155 -15.71 -5.06 -4.00
C ASP A 155 -16.16 -4.35 -5.28
N ILE A 156 -15.60 -4.75 -6.43
CA ILE A 156 -16.09 -4.36 -7.77
C ILE A 156 -17.35 -5.20 -8.06
N GLY A 157 -18.44 -4.88 -7.39
CA GLY A 157 -19.79 -5.14 -7.90
C GLY A 157 -20.13 -4.10 -8.98
N SER A 158 -21.19 -4.34 -9.75
CA SER A 158 -21.63 -3.58 -10.94
C SER A 158 -21.75 -2.04 -10.84
N ASP A 159 -21.48 -1.43 -9.68
CA ASP A 159 -21.66 0.00 -9.41
C ASP A 159 -20.35 0.82 -9.33
N PHE A 160 -19.17 0.21 -9.41
CA PHE A 160 -17.90 0.96 -9.28
C PHE A 160 -17.44 1.65 -10.59
N ARG A 161 -18.34 2.38 -11.26
CA ARG A 161 -18.01 3.23 -12.42
C ARG A 161 -17.81 4.71 -12.11
N GLN A 162 -18.13 5.21 -10.92
CA GLN A 162 -17.96 6.64 -10.61
C GLN A 162 -17.65 6.88 -9.12
N ALA A 163 -16.37 7.11 -8.81
CA ALA A 163 -15.89 7.88 -7.65
C ALA A 163 -14.40 8.20 -7.82
#